data_AF-A0A814AMW5-F1
#
_entry.id   AF-A0A814AMW5-F1
#
_cell.length_a   1.000
_cell.length_b   1.000
_cell.length_c   1.000
_cell.angle_alpha   90.00
_cell.angle_beta   90.00
_cell.angle_gamma   90.00
#
_symmetry.space_group_name_H-M   'P 1'
#
loop_
_entity.id
_entity.type
_entity.pdbx_description
1 polymer ?
#
loop_
_entity_poly.entity_id
_entity_poly.type
_entity_poly.pdbx_seq_one_letter_code
_entity_poly.pdbx_strand_id
1 'polypeptide(L)'
;AFLKGTTLEECYNHVATIADYWLDMLYSHAKDISDKELFELISERRTILAEFLGEDVIKDKGLCYRFDIANVPRDVPITARAIPLAIFQSQQSIRNHSLRKWLHLSTVDNLDIREVLDWNYYIDRFNSCIQKIIIIPAALQNIRNPVPRVSHPDWLHKRLVEKNSLYKQKRITDVFNSIDKQTHIDNNEPQFIITNDIEDIGEQTKSSINLIKKLQQ
;
A
#
# COMPACT_ATOMS: atom_id res chain seq x y z
N ALA A 1 17.54 1.81 -16.53
CA ALA A 1 17.89 0.98 -15.35
C ALA A 1 17.47 -0.46 -15.56
N PHE A 2 16.17 -0.71 -15.78
CA PHE A 2 15.61 -2.05 -16.04
C PHE A 2 16.21 -2.82 -17.23
N LEU A 3 16.91 -2.14 -18.15
CA LEU A 3 17.58 -2.76 -19.29
C LEU A 3 19.03 -3.18 -18.99
N LYS A 4 19.51 -2.96 -17.76
CA LYS A 4 20.85 -3.36 -17.31
C LYS A 4 20.78 -4.71 -16.61
N GLY A 5 21.89 -5.45 -16.63
CA GLY A 5 22.00 -6.78 -16.03
C GLY A 5 21.74 -7.90 -17.03
N THR A 6 22.30 -9.07 -16.75
CA THR A 6 22.11 -10.31 -17.53
C THR A 6 21.08 -11.23 -16.87
N THR A 7 20.90 -11.11 -15.56
CA THR A 7 19.91 -11.84 -14.78
C THR A 7 18.81 -10.91 -14.24
N LEU A 8 17.67 -11.49 -13.86
CA LEU A 8 16.58 -10.74 -13.28
C LEU A 8 16.99 -10.11 -11.93
N GLU A 9 17.81 -10.79 -11.13
CA GLU A 9 18.34 -10.26 -9.87
C GLU A 9 19.27 -9.06 -10.10
N GLU A 10 20.19 -9.16 -11.07
CA GLU A 10 21.06 -8.03 -11.45
C GLU A 10 20.26 -6.82 -11.95
N CYS A 11 19.19 -7.06 -12.73
CA CYS A 11 18.29 -6.01 -13.19
C CYS A 11 17.67 -5.24 -12.00
N TYR A 12 17.10 -5.96 -11.01
CA TYR A 12 16.55 -5.32 -9.82
C TYR A 12 17.60 -4.61 -8.97
N ASN A 13 18.83 -5.15 -8.86
CA ASN A 13 19.92 -4.49 -8.15
C ASN A 13 20.33 -3.17 -8.82
N HIS A 14 20.38 -3.11 -10.16
CA HIS A 14 20.64 -1.87 -10.88
C HIS A 14 19.53 -0.83 -10.71
N VAL A 15 18.28 -1.26 -10.54
CA VAL A 15 17.17 -0.34 -10.26
C VAL A 15 17.20 0.11 -8.80
N ALA A 16 17.54 -0.80 -7.86
CA ALA A 16 17.68 -0.51 -6.44
C ALA A 16 18.74 0.54 -6.16
N THR A 17 19.92 0.44 -6.78
CA THR A 17 20.97 1.49 -6.64
C THR A 17 20.47 2.89 -7.00
N ILE A 18 19.61 3.02 -8.01
CA ILE A 18 19.01 4.31 -8.37
C ILE A 18 17.96 4.73 -7.35
N ALA A 19 17.14 3.79 -6.86
CA ALA A 19 16.17 4.07 -5.80
C ALA A 19 16.86 4.57 -4.52
N ASP A 20 17.97 3.94 -4.12
CA ASP A 20 18.77 4.35 -2.96
C ASP A 20 19.36 5.75 -3.12
N TYR A 21 19.88 6.08 -4.30
CA TYR A 21 20.35 7.45 -4.59
C TYR A 21 19.26 8.51 -4.35
N TRP A 22 18.04 8.27 -4.85
CA TRP A 22 16.93 9.19 -4.64
C TRP A 22 16.43 9.20 -3.20
N LEU A 23 16.47 8.06 -2.51
CA LEU A 23 16.18 8.00 -1.07
C LEU A 23 17.18 8.84 -0.28
N ASP A 24 18.47 8.74 -0.57
CA ASP A 24 19.51 9.52 0.10
C ASP A 24 19.31 11.03 -0.10
N MET A 25 18.94 11.45 -1.31
CA MET A 25 18.59 12.84 -1.58
C MET A 25 17.38 13.32 -0.76
N LEU A 26 16.35 12.49 -0.59
CA LEU A 26 15.18 12.85 0.21
C LEU A 26 15.50 12.87 1.72
N TYR A 27 16.22 11.88 2.24
CA TYR A 27 16.61 11.81 3.64
C TYR A 27 17.63 12.87 4.04
N SER A 28 18.44 13.36 3.10
CA SER A 28 19.33 14.50 3.32
C SER A 28 18.60 15.84 3.27
N HIS A 29 17.28 15.87 3.03
CA HIS A 29 16.48 17.07 2.77
C HIS A 29 17.03 17.88 1.59
N ALA A 30 17.61 17.19 0.61
CA ALA A 30 18.14 17.77 -0.63
C ALA A 30 19.08 18.97 -0.38
N LYS A 31 19.95 18.85 0.63
CA LYS A 31 20.92 19.89 1.00
C LYS A 31 21.93 20.19 -0.10
N ASP A 32 22.23 19.20 -0.93
CA ASP A 32 23.26 19.30 -1.97
C ASP A 32 22.75 19.84 -3.31
N ILE A 33 21.45 20.12 -3.44
CA ILE A 33 20.86 20.69 -4.66
C ILE A 33 20.40 22.14 -4.44
N SER A 34 20.33 22.92 -5.51
CA SER A 34 19.86 24.31 -5.46
C SER A 34 18.34 24.38 -5.26
N ASP A 35 17.85 25.48 -4.68
CA ASP A 35 16.40 25.68 -4.45
C ASP A 35 15.57 25.64 -5.74
N LYS A 36 16.15 26.13 -6.84
CA LYS A 36 15.52 26.07 -8.17
C LYS A 36 15.31 24.63 -8.63
N GLU A 37 16.35 23.80 -8.47
CA GLU A 37 16.29 22.39 -8.83
C GLU A 37 15.37 21.61 -7.90
N LEU A 38 15.39 21.91 -6.61
CA LEU A 38 14.47 21.36 -5.62
C LEU A 38 13.01 21.61 -6.02
N PHE A 39 12.66 22.85 -6.37
CA PHE A 39 11.31 23.17 -6.82
C PHE A 39 10.91 22.41 -8.10
N GLU A 40 11.81 22.22 -9.06
CA GLU A 40 11.48 21.44 -10.25
C GLU A 40 11.27 19.95 -9.95
N LEU A 41 11.99 19.39 -8.98
CA LEU A 41 11.89 17.98 -8.61
C LEU A 41 10.69 17.67 -7.72
N ILE A 42 10.38 18.54 -6.76
CA ILE A 42 9.41 18.25 -5.70
C ILE A 42 8.01 18.83 -5.96
N SER A 43 7.91 19.80 -6.88
CA SER A 43 6.64 20.46 -7.15
C SER A 43 5.64 19.58 -7.87
N GLU A 44 4.43 19.52 -7.34
CA GLU A 44 3.31 18.83 -7.95
C GLU A 44 2.54 19.80 -8.85
N ARG A 45 2.27 19.39 -10.10
CA ARG A 45 1.42 20.13 -11.04
C ARG A 45 -0.02 19.64 -10.91
N ARG A 46 -0.96 20.57 -10.69
CA ARG A 46 -2.40 20.32 -10.86
C ARG A 46 -3.00 21.30 -11.84
N THR A 47 -3.77 20.76 -12.77
CA THR A 47 -4.60 21.53 -13.69
C THR A 47 -6.01 21.53 -13.14
N ILE A 48 -6.55 22.71 -12.80
CA ILE A 48 -7.99 22.84 -12.53
C ILE A 48 -8.68 23.05 -13.87
N LEU A 49 -9.68 22.22 -14.14
CA LEU A 49 -10.54 22.38 -15.30
C LEU A 49 -11.44 23.60 -15.07
N ALA A 50 -11.49 24.42 -16.11
CA ALA A 50 -12.21 25.69 -16.22
C ALA A 50 -13.68 25.65 -15.77
N GLU A 51 -14.31 24.48 -15.85
CA GLU A 51 -15.74 24.26 -15.57
C GLU A 51 -16.15 24.64 -14.13
N PHE A 52 -15.22 24.68 -13.18
CA PHE A 52 -15.51 25.01 -11.77
C PHE A 52 -15.36 26.50 -11.41
N LEU A 53 -14.71 27.32 -12.23
CA LEU A 53 -14.30 28.69 -11.86
C LEU A 53 -15.05 29.82 -12.58
N GLY A 54 -16.06 29.50 -13.39
CA GLY A 54 -16.84 30.48 -14.14
C GLY A 54 -16.07 31.03 -15.35
N GLU A 55 -16.79 31.26 -16.45
CA GLU A 55 -16.24 31.55 -17.79
C GLU A 55 -15.29 32.77 -17.86
N ASP A 56 -15.33 33.66 -16.86
CA ASP A 56 -14.58 34.92 -16.86
C ASP A 56 -13.09 34.77 -16.51
N VAL A 57 -12.65 33.65 -15.89
CA VAL A 57 -11.25 33.45 -15.48
C VAL A 57 -10.43 32.65 -16.51
N ILE A 58 -11.07 32.03 -17.51
CA ILE A 58 -10.42 31.06 -18.42
C ILE A 58 -10.42 31.51 -19.89
N LYS A 59 -9.96 32.73 -20.18
CA LYS A 59 -9.65 33.08 -21.58
C LYS A 59 -8.32 32.48 -22.05
N ASP A 60 -7.42 32.12 -21.14
CA ASP A 60 -6.14 31.50 -21.46
C ASP A 60 -6.04 30.12 -20.81
N LYS A 61 -6.10 29.07 -21.65
CA LYS A 61 -5.63 27.69 -21.43
C LYS A 61 -5.53 27.26 -19.96
N GLY A 62 -6.58 26.60 -19.45
CA GLY A 62 -6.64 25.82 -18.19
C GLY A 62 -5.58 26.18 -17.14
N LEU A 63 -6.01 26.83 -16.04
CA LEU A 63 -5.11 27.25 -14.98
C LEU A 63 -4.39 26.04 -14.36
N CYS A 64 -3.11 25.88 -14.70
CA CYS A 64 -2.22 24.96 -14.02
C CYS A 64 -1.48 25.72 -12.92
N TYR A 65 -1.51 25.18 -11.69
CA TYR A 65 -0.67 25.69 -10.62
C TYR A 65 0.22 24.57 -10.11
N ARG A 66 1.42 24.99 -9.70
CA ARG A 66 2.38 24.17 -8.99
C ARG A 66 2.27 24.43 -7.51
N PHE A 67 2.30 23.38 -6.70
CA PHE A 67 2.30 23.51 -5.25
C PHE A 67 3.25 22.50 -4.61
N ASP A 68 3.67 22.85 -3.40
CA ASP A 68 4.42 21.99 -2.49
C ASP A 68 3.63 21.76 -1.20
N ILE A 69 3.95 20.71 -0.46
CA ILE A 69 3.32 20.39 0.82
C ILE A 69 4.21 20.87 1.97
N ALA A 70 3.64 21.71 2.84
CA ALA A 70 4.32 22.21 4.03
C ALA A 70 4.18 21.27 5.23
N ASN A 71 5.19 21.21 6.09
CA ASN A 71 5.23 20.41 7.33
C ASN A 71 4.34 20.99 8.45
N VAL A 72 4.02 22.28 8.39
CA VAL A 72 3.31 23.00 9.46
C VAL A 72 2.06 23.68 8.87
N PRO A 73 0.91 23.67 9.58
CA PRO A 73 0.65 23.02 10.87
C PRO A 73 0.38 21.52 10.71
N ARG A 74 0.83 20.68 11.64
CA ARG A 74 0.65 19.21 11.53
C ARG A 74 -0.77 18.72 11.78
N ASP A 75 -1.60 19.58 12.39
CA ASP A 75 -2.96 19.23 12.82
C ASP A 75 -3.99 19.35 11.68
N VAL A 76 -3.59 19.85 10.51
CA VAL A 76 -4.49 20.06 9.36
C VAL A 76 -4.22 19.02 8.25
N PRO A 77 -5.23 18.66 7.45
CA PRO A 77 -5.05 17.70 6.36
C PRO A 77 -4.04 18.19 5.32
N ILE A 78 -3.41 17.26 4.60
CA ILE A 78 -2.40 17.54 3.54
C ILE A 78 -2.92 18.56 2.52
N THR A 79 -4.21 18.51 2.17
CA THR A 79 -4.84 19.44 1.22
C THR A 79 -4.80 20.89 1.66
N ALA A 80 -4.83 21.16 2.97
CA ALA A 80 -4.75 22.50 3.53
C ALA A 80 -3.31 23.00 3.68
N ARG A 81 -2.31 22.11 3.57
CA ARG A 81 -0.87 22.42 3.68
C ARG A 81 -0.22 22.70 2.33
N ALA A 82 -1.00 22.77 1.25
CA ALA A 82 -0.51 23.03 -0.09
C ALA A 82 -0.14 24.52 -0.27
N ILE A 83 1.13 24.79 -0.53
CA ILE A 83 1.67 26.13 -0.79
C ILE A 83 1.90 26.31 -2.30
N PRO A 84 1.27 27.29 -2.95
CA PRO A 84 1.53 27.59 -4.36
C PRO A 84 2.97 28.08 -4.57
N LEU A 85 3.69 27.50 -5.53
CA LEU A 85 5.08 27.92 -5.83
C LEU A 85 5.18 29.40 -6.25
N ALA A 86 4.11 29.97 -6.81
CA ALA A 86 4.05 31.36 -7.22
C ALA A 86 4.36 32.35 -6.08
N ILE A 87 4.14 31.95 -4.82
CA ILE A 87 4.43 32.82 -3.67
C ILE A 87 5.92 33.10 -3.52
N PHE A 88 6.79 32.16 -3.91
CA PHE A 88 8.23 32.31 -3.82
C PHE A 88 8.81 33.28 -4.87
N GLN A 89 8.04 33.56 -5.93
CA GLN A 89 8.37 34.55 -6.96
C GLN A 89 7.79 35.94 -6.67
N SER A 90 6.89 36.04 -5.69
CA SER A 90 6.23 37.31 -5.33
C SER A 90 7.13 38.23 -4.48
N GLN A 91 6.70 39.49 -4.30
CA GLN A 91 7.40 40.46 -3.45
C GLN A 91 7.53 39.94 -2.00
N GLN A 92 8.65 40.25 -1.35
CA GLN A 92 8.98 39.78 0.00
C GLN A 92 7.87 40.04 1.03
N SER A 93 7.21 41.19 0.96
CA SER A 93 6.12 41.58 1.86
C SER A 93 4.90 40.66 1.73
N ILE A 94 4.46 40.41 0.49
CA ILE A 94 3.32 39.53 0.15
C ILE A 94 3.64 38.09 0.53
N ARG A 95 4.85 37.64 0.20
CA ARG A 95 5.35 36.31 0.56
C ARG A 95 5.34 36.10 2.06
N ASN A 96 5.96 36.99 2.82
CA ASN A 96 6.06 36.88 4.28
C ASN A 96 4.68 36.93 4.94
N HIS A 97 3.79 37.82 4.47
CA HIS A 97 2.42 37.89 4.99
C HIS A 97 1.64 36.59 4.75
N SER A 98 1.71 36.04 3.54
CA SER A 98 1.00 34.82 3.17
C SER A 98 1.56 33.59 3.88
N LEU A 99 2.89 33.47 3.95
CA LEU A 99 3.56 32.37 4.66
C LEU A 99 3.27 32.40 6.17
N ARG A 100 3.24 33.58 6.82
CA ARG A 100 2.82 33.70 8.22
C ARG A 100 1.42 33.14 8.44
N LYS A 101 0.49 33.48 7.54
CA LYS A 101 -0.90 33.02 7.60
C LYS A 101 -1.03 31.52 7.38
N TRP A 102 -0.32 30.95 6.40
CA TRP A 102 -0.44 29.52 6.06
C TRP A 102 0.33 28.60 7.01
N LEU A 103 1.49 29.04 7.51
CA LEU A 103 2.34 28.25 8.41
C LEU A 103 2.05 28.51 9.90
N HIS A 104 1.12 29.42 10.21
CA HIS A 104 0.83 29.88 11.58
C HIS A 104 2.07 30.39 12.35
N LEU A 105 2.98 31.05 11.64
CA LEU A 105 4.22 31.58 12.22
C LEU A 105 4.06 33.05 12.62
N SER A 106 4.56 33.42 13.81
CA SER A 106 4.58 34.82 14.28
C SER A 106 5.62 35.68 13.54
N THR A 107 6.77 35.08 13.22
CA THR A 107 7.89 35.72 12.50
C THR A 107 8.35 34.82 11.35
N VAL A 108 8.69 35.42 10.20
CA VAL A 108 9.14 34.72 8.99
C VAL A 108 10.35 35.47 8.43
N ASP A 109 11.40 35.52 9.24
CA ASP A 109 12.66 36.12 8.83
C ASP A 109 13.62 34.97 8.51
N ASN A 110 14.24 35.00 7.32
CA ASN A 110 15.19 33.99 6.82
C ASN A 110 14.69 32.53 6.82
N LEU A 111 13.46 32.31 6.36
CA LEU A 111 12.88 30.97 6.22
C LEU A 111 13.58 30.19 5.10
N ASP A 112 14.22 29.07 5.43
CA ASP A 112 14.70 28.09 4.44
C ASP A 112 13.52 27.25 3.94
N ILE A 113 13.40 27.10 2.62
CA ILE A 113 12.35 26.30 1.98
C ILE A 113 12.42 24.85 2.47
N ARG A 114 13.62 24.32 2.74
CA ARG A 114 13.80 22.95 3.24
C ARG A 114 13.19 22.74 4.63
N GLU A 115 13.04 23.79 5.44
CA GLU A 115 12.38 23.70 6.74
C GLU A 115 10.85 23.75 6.61
N VAL A 116 10.36 24.38 5.55
CA VAL A 116 8.92 24.48 5.26
C VAL A 116 8.36 23.15 4.75
N LEU A 117 9.11 22.44 3.91
CA LEU A 117 8.64 21.24 3.23
C LEU A 117 8.38 20.06 4.18
N ASP A 118 7.29 19.33 3.94
CA ASP A 118 7.02 18.06 4.61
C ASP A 118 7.79 16.91 3.94
N TRP A 119 9.04 16.72 4.35
CA TRP A 119 9.88 15.64 3.82
C TRP A 119 9.28 14.25 4.06
N ASN A 120 8.58 14.02 5.17
CA ASN A 120 7.96 12.72 5.45
C ASN A 120 6.87 12.40 4.42
N TYR A 121 6.04 13.39 4.08
CA TYR A 121 5.05 13.23 3.01
C TYR A 121 5.68 12.80 1.68
N TYR A 122 6.79 13.44 1.28
CA TYR A 122 7.47 13.10 0.02
C TYR A 122 8.19 11.74 0.09
N ILE A 123 8.80 11.41 1.24
CA ILE A 123 9.43 10.10 1.50
C ILE A 123 8.38 9.00 1.42
N ASP A 124 7.22 9.13 2.07
CA ASP A 124 6.16 8.12 2.05
C ASP A 124 5.57 7.92 0.65
N ARG A 125 5.40 9.01 -0.09
CA ARG A 125 4.95 8.96 -1.49
C ARG A 125 5.98 8.24 -2.37
N PHE A 126 7.27 8.54 -2.19
CA PHE A 126 8.33 7.89 -2.95
C PHE A 126 8.49 6.40 -2.57
N ASN A 127 8.41 6.07 -1.28
CA ASN A 127 8.38 4.69 -0.77
C ASN A 127 7.23 3.90 -1.41
N SER A 128 6.04 4.51 -1.50
CA SER A 128 4.88 3.89 -2.18
C SER A 128 5.14 3.64 -3.67
N CYS A 129 5.87 4.52 -4.35
CA CYS A 129 6.28 4.33 -5.74
C CYS A 129 7.31 3.20 -5.87
N ILE A 130 8.35 3.18 -5.03
CA ILE A 130 9.34 2.10 -4.95
C ILE A 130 8.65 0.75 -4.72
N GLN A 131 7.67 0.71 -3.81
CA GLN A 131 6.91 -0.51 -3.55
C GLN A 131 6.21 -1.03 -4.80
N LYS A 132 5.50 -0.16 -5.53
CA LYS A 132 4.73 -0.52 -6.72
C LYS A 132 5.60 -0.90 -7.92
N ILE A 133 6.72 -0.21 -8.11
CA ILE A 133 7.55 -0.35 -9.30
C ILE A 133 8.65 -1.41 -9.13
N ILE A 134 9.15 -1.59 -7.90
CA ILE A 134 10.34 -2.42 -7.62
C ILE A 134 9.98 -3.58 -6.70
N ILE A 135 9.51 -3.30 -5.48
CA ILE A 135 9.45 -4.31 -4.41
C ILE A 135 8.35 -5.34 -4.63
N ILE A 136 7.14 -4.91 -4.99
CA ILE A 136 6.02 -5.82 -5.23
C ILE A 136 6.31 -6.72 -6.45
N PRO A 137 6.74 -6.20 -7.61
CA PRO A 137 7.15 -7.04 -8.74
C PRO A 137 8.29 -8.01 -8.39
N ALA A 138 9.34 -7.56 -7.70
CA ALA A 138 10.46 -8.41 -7.28
C ALA A 138 9.98 -9.56 -6.39
N ALA A 139 9.16 -9.27 -5.38
CA ALA A 139 8.63 -10.28 -4.48
C ALA A 139 7.71 -11.30 -5.18
N LEU A 140 6.87 -10.85 -6.12
CA LEU A 140 6.02 -11.74 -6.91
C LEU A 140 6.83 -12.64 -7.85
N GLN A 141 8.01 -12.20 -8.26
CA GLN A 141 8.99 -12.97 -9.03
C GLN A 141 9.93 -13.80 -8.14
N ASN A 142 9.64 -13.93 -6.84
CA ASN A 142 10.44 -14.63 -5.83
C ASN A 142 11.87 -14.11 -5.66
N ILE A 143 12.08 -12.82 -5.91
CA ILE A 143 13.35 -12.15 -5.66
C ILE A 143 13.28 -11.50 -4.28
N ARG A 144 14.39 -11.57 -3.54
CA ARG A 144 14.51 -10.90 -2.24
C ARG A 144 14.34 -9.39 -2.41
N ASN A 145 13.88 -8.71 -1.36
CA ASN A 145 13.70 -7.26 -1.42
C ASN A 145 15.01 -6.57 -1.83
N PRO A 146 15.08 -5.95 -3.04
CA PRO A 146 16.32 -5.35 -3.53
C PRO A 146 16.58 -3.99 -2.89
N VAL A 147 15.59 -3.36 -2.24
CA VAL A 147 15.72 -2.08 -1.51
C VAL A 147 15.28 -2.28 -0.04
N PRO A 148 16.18 -2.76 0.85
CA PRO A 148 15.81 -3.12 2.23
C PRO A 148 15.29 -1.97 3.10
N ARG A 149 15.66 -0.72 2.76
CA ARG A 149 15.19 0.49 3.47
C ARG A 149 13.69 0.69 3.38
N VAL A 150 13.07 0.17 2.32
CA VAL A 150 11.63 0.23 2.10
C VAL A 150 11.07 -1.16 2.30
N SER A 151 10.24 -1.32 3.33
CA SER A 151 9.63 -2.61 3.65
C SER A 151 8.53 -2.99 2.65
N HIS A 152 8.25 -4.30 2.56
CA HIS A 152 7.07 -4.78 1.86
C HIS A 152 5.79 -4.18 2.48
N PRO A 153 4.75 -3.92 1.68
CA PRO A 153 3.43 -3.62 2.22
C PRO A 153 2.94 -4.76 3.13
N ASP A 154 2.19 -4.44 4.18
CA ASP A 154 1.72 -5.42 5.17
C ASP A 154 0.98 -6.61 4.55
N TRP A 155 0.13 -6.36 3.55
CA TRP A 155 -0.62 -7.40 2.85
C TRP A 155 0.31 -8.38 2.10
N LEU A 156 1.43 -7.89 1.56
CA LEU A 156 2.40 -8.71 0.84
C LEU A 156 3.27 -9.49 1.82
N HIS A 157 3.70 -8.84 2.91
CA HIS A 157 4.47 -9.49 3.97
C HIS A 157 3.68 -10.66 4.59
N LYS A 158 2.41 -10.45 4.94
CA LYS A 158 1.52 -11.51 5.44
C LYS A 158 1.44 -12.70 4.46
N ARG A 159 1.23 -12.41 3.17
CA ARG A 159 1.15 -13.44 2.12
C ARG A 159 2.45 -14.21 1.93
N LEU A 160 3.61 -13.56 2.06
CA LEU A 160 4.92 -14.22 1.97
C LEU A 160 5.17 -15.13 3.18
N VAL A 161 4.83 -14.66 4.39
CA VAL A 161 4.93 -15.45 5.63
C VAL A 161 4.03 -16.69 5.55
N GLU A 162 2.79 -16.55 5.09
CA GLU A 162 1.86 -17.68 4.91
C GLU A 162 2.39 -18.73 3.92
N LYS A 163 2.97 -18.30 2.80
CA LYS A 163 3.57 -19.21 1.81
C LYS A 163 4.75 -20.01 2.38
N ASN A 164 5.55 -19.35 3.22
CA ASN A 164 6.75 -19.91 3.84
C ASN A 164 6.47 -20.64 5.16
N SER A 165 5.24 -20.59 5.68
CA SER A 165 4.85 -21.32 6.88
C SER A 165 4.95 -22.83 6.66
N LEU A 166 5.65 -23.52 7.57
CA LEU A 166 5.77 -24.99 7.59
C LEU A 166 4.40 -25.66 7.79
N TYR A 167 3.52 -25.00 8.53
CA TYR A 167 2.18 -25.48 8.82
C TYR A 167 1.18 -24.63 8.05
N LYS A 168 0.61 -25.22 6.99
CA LYS A 168 -0.40 -24.57 6.15
C LYS A 168 -1.77 -25.05 6.61
N GLN A 169 -2.60 -24.12 7.08
CA GLN A 169 -4.00 -24.42 7.36
C GLN A 169 -4.69 -24.74 6.03
N LYS A 170 -5.08 -26.01 5.83
CA LYS A 170 -5.88 -26.43 4.68
C LYS A 170 -7.22 -25.72 4.74
N ARG A 171 -7.76 -25.28 3.60
CA ARG A 171 -9.12 -24.76 3.61
C ARG A 171 -10.06 -25.91 3.92
N ILE A 172 -11.12 -25.63 4.68
CA ILE A 172 -12.19 -26.59 4.96
C ILE A 172 -12.73 -27.20 3.66
N THR A 173 -12.81 -26.42 2.58
CA THR A 173 -13.19 -26.88 1.23
C THR A 173 -12.28 -27.97 0.67
N ASP A 174 -10.99 -27.96 1.02
CA ASP A 174 -10.02 -28.95 0.55
C ASP A 174 -10.15 -30.29 1.29
N VAL A 175 -10.90 -30.30 2.40
CA VAL A 175 -11.25 -31.49 3.18
C VAL A 175 -12.53 -32.14 2.64
N PHE A 176 -13.44 -31.34 2.08
CA PHE A 176 -14.72 -31.80 1.53
C PHE A 176 -14.64 -31.99 0.00
N ASN A 177 -13.82 -32.95 -0.45
CA ASN A 177 -13.95 -33.46 -1.81
C ASN A 177 -15.08 -34.49 -1.83
N SER A 178 -16.06 -34.29 -2.71
CA SER A 178 -17.13 -35.26 -2.91
C SER A 178 -16.53 -36.55 -3.46
N ILE A 179 -16.73 -37.67 -2.77
CA ILE A 179 -16.35 -39.00 -3.25
C ILE A 179 -17.26 -39.30 -4.45
N ASP A 180 -16.67 -39.59 -5.61
CA ASP A 180 -17.42 -40.11 -6.75
C ASP A 180 -18.07 -41.44 -6.35
N LYS A 181 -19.40 -41.49 -6.39
CA LYS A 181 -20.19 -42.71 -6.16
C LYS A 181 -20.07 -43.68 -7.34
N GLN A 182 -18.88 -44.15 -7.68
CA GLN A 182 -18.70 -45.29 -8.59
C GLN A 182 -17.46 -46.11 -8.21
N THR A 183 -17.61 -46.96 -7.20
CA THR A 183 -16.79 -48.17 -7.11
C THR A 183 -17.71 -49.36 -6.87
N HIS A 184 -17.85 -50.17 -7.91
CA HIS A 184 -18.34 -51.53 -7.81
C HIS A 184 -17.50 -52.28 -6.77
N ILE A 185 -18.20 -52.95 -5.86
CA ILE A 185 -17.66 -53.81 -4.81
C ILE A 185 -17.06 -55.06 -5.47
N ASP A 186 -15.77 -55.31 -5.25
CA ASP A 186 -15.23 -56.67 -5.24
C ASP A 186 -14.64 -56.95 -3.85
N ASN A 187 -15.07 -58.07 -3.28
CA ASN A 187 -14.86 -58.46 -1.89
C ASN A 187 -13.40 -58.84 -1.61
N ASN A 188 -12.76 -58.19 -0.62
CA ASN A 188 -11.90 -58.80 0.41
C ASN A 188 -11.36 -57.73 1.37
N GLU A 189 -11.88 -57.72 2.60
CA GLU A 189 -11.54 -56.85 3.75
C GLU A 189 -10.22 -57.28 4.44
N PRO A 190 -9.48 -56.40 5.16
CA PRO A 190 -9.95 -55.87 6.44
C PRO A 190 -9.72 -54.37 6.77
N GLN A 191 -10.80 -53.79 7.30
CA GLN A 191 -11.01 -52.88 8.43
C GLN A 191 -10.51 -51.44 8.36
N PHE A 192 -11.43 -50.54 7.97
CA PHE A 192 -11.44 -49.15 8.39
C PHE A 192 -12.45 -48.90 9.52
N ILE A 193 -12.00 -48.17 10.54
CA ILE A 193 -12.80 -47.70 11.68
C ILE A 193 -13.94 -46.84 11.15
N ILE A 194 -15.17 -47.37 11.24
CA ILE A 194 -16.39 -46.60 11.06
C ILE A 194 -16.49 -45.67 12.28
N THR A 195 -16.22 -44.39 12.07
CA THR A 195 -16.61 -43.36 13.04
C THR A 195 -18.11 -43.19 12.88
N ASN A 196 -18.87 -43.67 13.87
CA ASN A 196 -20.31 -43.46 13.91
C ASN A 196 -20.60 -41.96 13.95
N ASP A 197 -21.49 -41.53 13.05
CA ASP A 197 -21.96 -40.16 12.95
C ASP A 197 -22.88 -39.82 14.13
N ILE A 198 -22.87 -38.57 14.56
CA ILE A 198 -23.58 -38.06 15.74
C ILE A 198 -25.11 -38.05 15.53
N GLU A 199 -25.59 -38.20 14.30
CA GLU A 199 -27.02 -38.26 13.98
C GLU A 199 -27.67 -39.64 14.27
N ASP A 200 -26.90 -40.73 14.33
CA ASP A 200 -27.44 -42.10 14.53
C ASP A 200 -27.87 -42.43 15.97
N ILE A 201 -27.57 -41.55 16.93
CA ILE A 201 -27.95 -41.70 18.34
C ILE A 201 -29.46 -41.43 18.54
N GLY A 202 -30.09 -40.67 17.64
CA GLY A 202 -31.50 -40.29 17.73
C GLY A 202 -32.50 -41.37 17.28
N GLU A 203 -32.07 -42.36 16.49
CA GLU A 203 -32.99 -43.36 15.91
C GLU A 203 -33.21 -44.58 16.81
N GLN A 204 -32.20 -44.96 17.62
CA GLN A 204 -32.31 -46.10 18.55
C GLN A 204 -33.32 -45.89 19.69
N THR A 205 -33.56 -44.63 20.07
CA THR A 205 -34.51 -44.29 21.15
C THR A 205 -35.97 -44.40 20.69
N LYS A 206 -36.28 -44.18 19.41
CA LYS A 206 -37.65 -44.32 18.86
C LYS A 206 -38.09 -45.78 18.74
N SER A 207 -37.18 -46.69 18.41
CA SER A 207 -37.45 -48.13 18.31
C SER A 207 -37.84 -48.73 19.67
N SER A 208 -37.12 -48.34 20.73
CA SER A 208 -37.31 -48.84 22.09
C SER A 208 -38.67 -48.44 22.70
N ILE A 209 -39.17 -47.24 22.38
CA ILE A 209 -40.47 -46.74 22.87
C ILE A 209 -41.64 -47.48 22.20
N ASN A 210 -41.51 -47.85 20.93
CA ASN A 210 -42.55 -48.57 20.20
C ASN A 210 -42.67 -50.05 20.60
N LEU A 211 -41.57 -50.67 21.07
CA LEU A 211 -41.58 -52.05 21.55
C LEU A 211 -42.28 -52.18 22.92
N ILE A 212 -42.10 -51.20 23.81
CA ILE A 212 -42.73 -51.21 25.15
C ILE A 212 -44.25 -51.00 25.05
N LYS A 213 -44.73 -50.16 24.12
CA LYS A 213 -46.18 -49.96 23.90
C LYS A 213 -46.90 -51.19 23.33
N LYS A 214 -46.18 -52.10 22.67
CA LYS A 214 -46.75 -53.32 22.08
C LYS A 214 -46.83 -54.51 23.05
N LEU A 215 -46.28 -54.37 24.25
CA LEU A 215 -46.27 -55.39 25.31
C LEU A 215 -47.29 -55.12 26.44
N GLN A 216 -48.15 -54.11 26.29
CA GLN A 216 -49.22 -53.78 27.24
C GLN A 216 -50.64 -53.81 26.62
N GLN A 217 -50.84 -54.56 25.53
CA GLN A 217 -52.17 -54.92 25.00
C GLN A 217 -52.24 -56.41 24.72
#